data_AF-A0A443IUY1-F1
#
_entry.id   AF-A0A443IUY1-F1
#
_cell.length_a   1.000
_cell.length_b   1.000
_cell.length_c   1.000
_cell.angle_alpha   90.00
_cell.angle_beta   90.00
_cell.angle_gamma   90.00
#
_symmetry.space_group_name_H-M   'P 1'
#
loop_
_entity.id
_entity.type
_entity.pdbx_description
1 polymer ?
#
loop_
_entity_poly.entity_id
_entity_poly.type
_entity_poly.pdbx_seq_one_letter_code
_entity_poly.pdbx_strand_id
1 'polypeptide(L)'
;MNIKFPHSVAVYGITESVAKRNLSNTLGWLQNTNIIDENFNVIREREGEMNSVSYWWVNQGKSAKAQIDGGFLWAPKKGKNGRAFTHHTDLLKAQPGDIVFAYSNGAIRSICKVIKEARSSNKPTSLATDLWETEGNLLEVKYFKLKSPIERGEIPHEWRLKEDGPFDTNGDVKQGYFYTTSNDFAKNIIHMFMDRFPKELIELLPIDESRPKVSKFDSDDALISHIHSYITNKGFYFTEENTKNLYLSLKTKPFVILSGISGTGKTKIVQLFAESVGATEENGQFKLIPVRPDWSDGSDLIGFEDIRGDFKPGPLTKVLVEANKPENRNKPYFILLDEMNLARVEYYFSDLLSVMESREKKGDEYISIPVVDRPEVEIGRLLLRNNVFIIGTVNMDETTHPFSPKVLDRANTIEYNDVQLNNFSIFDQTEEPKAVAVANEQLAGEFITLKDAFADHEELIREVTGWLVEVNQILEKVKHHFGYRVRDEICFYMIYNEQGQLMPKEQVFDLQLHQKILPRISGNDADTEKVLKELYSYCTGHAWEADIDTSTESRFPQSTAKLASMIKKANHEGFTSFWLG
;
A
#
# COMPACT_ATOMS: atom_id res chain seq x y z
N MET A 1 -65.28 58.32 17.04
CA MET A 1 -66.23 57.54 17.86
C MET A 1 -65.43 56.42 18.51
N ASN A 2 -65.24 56.51 19.84
CA ASN A 2 -65.18 55.43 20.86
C ASN A 2 -64.78 53.99 20.47
N ILE A 3 -64.07 53.17 21.24
CA ILE A 3 -63.57 53.19 22.64
C ILE A 3 -62.73 51.88 22.82
N LYS A 4 -61.68 51.95 23.65
CA LYS A 4 -61.03 50.93 24.52
C LYS A 4 -60.74 49.49 24.04
N PHE A 5 -59.45 49.12 24.21
CA PHE A 5 -58.96 47.76 24.48
C PHE A 5 -59.53 47.16 25.79
N PRO A 6 -59.46 45.82 25.96
CA PRO A 6 -58.61 45.33 27.05
C PRO A 6 -57.78 44.08 26.73
N HIS A 7 -56.56 44.11 27.29
CA HIS A 7 -55.78 43.04 27.93
C HIS A 7 -55.51 41.72 27.15
N SER A 8 -54.28 41.22 27.02
CA SER A 8 -53.26 41.13 28.08
C SER A 8 -51.89 40.73 27.50
N VAL A 9 -50.84 41.31 28.11
CA VAL A 9 -49.58 40.68 28.56
C VAL A 9 -48.88 39.68 27.63
N ALA A 10 -47.77 40.10 27.02
CA ALA A 10 -46.42 39.68 27.43
C ALA A 10 -45.35 40.30 26.51
N VAL A 11 -44.56 41.22 27.08
CA VAL A 11 -43.27 41.64 26.53
C VAL A 11 -42.32 40.45 26.67
N TYR A 12 -42.07 39.73 25.59
CA TYR A 12 -40.87 38.91 25.46
C TYR A 12 -39.79 39.77 24.82
N GLY A 13 -38.75 40.07 25.60
CA GLY A 13 -37.52 40.63 25.09
C GLY A 13 -37.04 39.78 23.92
N ILE A 14 -36.72 40.45 22.82
CA ILE A 14 -36.08 39.87 21.65
C ILE A 14 -34.73 39.35 22.12
N THR A 15 -34.67 38.07 22.47
CA THR A 15 -33.41 37.35 22.55
C THR A 15 -33.01 37.11 21.11
N GLU A 16 -32.05 37.92 20.64
CA GLU A 16 -31.37 37.69 19.39
C GLU A 16 -30.89 36.24 19.37
N SER A 17 -31.44 35.43 18.46
CA SER A 17 -31.08 34.01 18.36
C SER A 17 -29.56 33.85 18.28
N VAL A 18 -29.01 32.91 19.05
CA VAL A 18 -27.58 32.56 19.10
C VAL A 18 -27.01 32.34 17.68
N ALA A 19 -27.84 31.92 16.73
CA ALA A 19 -27.48 31.78 15.33
C ALA A 19 -27.18 33.12 14.62
N LYS A 20 -27.91 34.21 14.94
CA LYS A 20 -27.69 35.54 14.32
C LYS A 20 -26.44 36.23 14.85
N ARG A 21 -26.14 36.11 16.15
CA ARG A 21 -24.89 36.65 16.72
C ARG A 21 -23.64 35.95 16.19
N ASN A 22 -23.69 34.63 16.02
CA ASN A 22 -22.58 33.88 15.44
C ASN A 22 -22.37 34.20 13.96
N LEU A 23 -23.44 34.38 13.16
CA LEU A 23 -23.29 34.76 11.75
C LEU A 23 -22.68 36.16 11.57
N SER A 24 -23.13 37.15 12.34
CA SER A 24 -22.58 38.52 12.23
C SER A 24 -21.12 38.61 12.68
N ASN A 25 -20.71 37.87 13.72
CA ASN A 25 -19.30 37.80 14.13
C ASN A 25 -18.43 37.02 13.13
N THR A 26 -18.95 35.94 12.54
CA THR A 26 -18.21 35.13 11.56
C THR A 26 -18.03 35.89 10.24
N LEU A 27 -19.06 36.62 9.78
CA LEU A 27 -18.98 37.44 8.58
C LEU A 27 -18.06 38.66 8.73
N GLY A 28 -18.09 39.32 9.88
CA GLY A 28 -17.15 40.40 10.20
C GLY A 28 -15.69 39.91 10.32
N TRP A 29 -15.49 38.69 10.81
CA TRP A 29 -14.19 38.04 10.83
C TRP A 29 -13.71 37.66 9.41
N LEU A 30 -14.58 37.11 8.56
CA LEU A 30 -14.26 36.74 7.17
C LEU A 30 -13.90 37.96 6.29
N GLN A 31 -14.55 39.11 6.51
CA GLN A 31 -14.23 40.37 5.81
C GLN A 31 -12.91 40.98 6.29
N ASN A 32 -12.67 41.01 7.61
CA ASN A 32 -11.40 41.52 8.15
C ASN A 32 -10.19 40.61 7.83
N THR A 33 -10.42 39.34 7.45
CA THR A 33 -9.39 38.39 7.02
C THR A 33 -9.19 38.32 5.50
N ASN A 34 -9.88 39.18 4.71
CA ASN A 34 -9.84 39.20 3.24
C ASN A 34 -10.22 37.85 2.57
N ILE A 35 -11.00 37.01 3.26
CA ILE A 35 -11.54 35.76 2.70
C ILE A 35 -12.75 36.06 1.81
N ILE A 36 -13.51 37.10 2.16
CA ILE A 36 -14.64 37.63 1.38
C ILE A 36 -14.54 39.16 1.25
N ASP A 37 -15.06 39.74 0.17
CA ASP A 37 -15.08 41.19 -0.01
C ASP A 37 -16.23 41.88 0.74
N GLU A 38 -16.30 43.20 0.64
CA GLU A 38 -17.36 44.03 1.21
C GLU A 38 -18.76 43.73 0.64
N ASN A 39 -18.84 42.95 -0.45
CA ASN A 39 -20.07 42.44 -1.06
C ASN A 39 -20.30 40.92 -0.81
N PHE A 40 -19.51 40.31 0.09
CA PHE A 40 -19.55 38.89 0.49
C PHE A 40 -19.15 37.87 -0.60
N ASN A 41 -18.40 38.30 -1.62
CA ASN A 41 -17.84 37.37 -2.61
C ASN A 41 -16.55 36.74 -2.08
N VAL A 42 -16.43 35.40 -2.18
CA VAL A 42 -15.23 34.65 -1.75
C VAL A 42 -14.06 35.00 -2.66
N ILE A 43 -13.02 35.58 -2.06
CA ILE A 43 -11.83 36.02 -2.79
C ILE A 43 -10.70 34.98 -2.70
N ARG A 44 -10.67 34.14 -1.63
CA ARG A 44 -9.71 33.02 -1.46
C ARG A 44 -10.24 31.93 -0.51
N GLU A 45 -10.17 30.66 -0.92
CA GLU A 45 -10.25 29.50 -0.02
C GLU A 45 -8.83 29.10 0.42
N ARG A 46 -8.60 28.99 1.73
CA ARG A 46 -7.42 28.31 2.30
C ARG A 46 -7.88 27.35 3.38
N GLU A 47 -7.75 26.07 3.05
CA GLU A 47 -7.75 24.96 4.00
C GLU A 47 -6.70 25.20 5.10
N GLY A 48 -6.98 24.69 6.29
CA GLY A 48 -6.22 24.99 7.50
C GLY A 48 -4.76 24.55 7.43
N GLU A 49 -3.84 25.50 7.50
CA GLU A 49 -2.45 25.29 7.91
C GLU A 49 -1.99 26.51 8.69
N MET A 50 -2.10 26.45 10.03
CA MET A 50 -1.51 27.48 10.89
C MET A 50 -0.05 27.14 11.26
N ASN A 51 0.63 26.32 10.46
CA ASN A 51 2.03 25.92 10.64
C ASN A 51 2.67 25.32 9.35
N SER A 52 2.41 25.86 8.16
CA SER A 52 3.12 25.38 6.96
C SER A 52 4.50 26.00 6.81
N VAL A 53 5.51 25.16 7.00
CA VAL A 53 6.91 25.48 6.68
C VAL A 53 7.05 25.62 5.17
N SER A 54 7.59 26.76 4.73
CA SER A 54 7.92 26.99 3.32
C SER A 54 9.35 26.54 3.03
N TYR A 55 9.59 26.13 1.79
CA TYR A 55 10.88 25.64 1.33
C TYR A 55 11.49 26.58 0.30
N TRP A 56 12.80 26.79 0.41
CA TRP A 56 13.55 27.71 -0.41
C TRP A 56 14.84 27.08 -0.91
N TRP A 57 15.41 27.64 -1.97
CA TRP A 57 16.69 27.24 -2.54
C TRP A 57 17.61 28.45 -2.66
N VAL A 58 18.87 28.29 -2.23
CA VAL A 58 19.89 29.32 -2.36
C VAL A 58 21.11 28.84 -3.13
N ASN A 59 21.50 29.60 -4.16
CA ASN A 59 22.72 29.38 -4.92
C ASN A 59 23.87 30.19 -4.30
N GLN A 60 24.78 29.50 -3.61
CA GLN A 60 25.94 30.09 -2.96
C GLN A 60 27.19 29.90 -3.83
N GLY A 61 27.75 31.00 -4.33
CA GLY A 61 29.00 31.03 -5.08
C GLY A 61 30.22 31.23 -4.18
N LYS A 62 31.09 32.17 -4.56
CA LYS A 62 32.34 32.50 -3.83
C LYS A 62 32.13 32.97 -2.37
N SER A 63 30.91 33.35 -1.99
CA SER A 63 30.53 33.83 -0.66
C SER A 63 30.09 32.72 0.31
N ALA A 64 30.01 31.46 -0.12
CA ALA A 64 29.46 30.37 0.68
C ALA A 64 30.17 30.21 2.04
N LYS A 65 31.51 30.24 2.05
CA LYS A 65 32.30 30.01 3.28
C LYS A 65 31.99 31.06 4.37
N ALA A 66 32.04 32.34 4.01
CA ALA A 66 31.77 33.44 4.95
C ALA A 66 30.30 33.49 5.43
N GLN A 67 29.36 33.05 4.58
CA GLN A 67 27.95 32.94 4.95
C GLN A 67 27.67 31.78 5.91
N ILE A 68 28.32 30.63 5.69
CA ILE A 68 28.24 29.46 6.58
C ILE A 68 28.85 29.80 7.94
N ASP A 69 30.06 30.34 7.97
CA ASP A 69 30.77 30.70 9.21
C ASP A 69 30.04 31.80 10.00
N GLY A 70 29.32 32.68 9.31
CA GLY A 70 28.57 33.78 9.90
C GLY A 70 27.10 33.46 10.25
N GLY A 71 26.55 32.33 9.82
CA GLY A 71 25.15 31.97 10.10
C GLY A 71 24.12 32.87 9.42
N PHE A 72 24.38 33.33 8.19
CA PHE A 72 23.45 34.21 7.48
C PHE A 72 23.44 33.96 5.96
N LEU A 73 22.35 34.37 5.32
CA LEU A 73 22.26 34.58 3.87
C LEU A 73 22.16 36.08 3.61
N TRP A 74 22.90 36.59 2.63
CA TRP A 74 22.90 38.02 2.30
C TRP A 74 22.82 38.26 0.80
N ALA A 75 21.95 39.19 0.39
CA ALA A 75 21.76 39.58 -1.00
C ALA A 75 21.70 41.12 -1.14
N PRO A 76 22.37 41.72 -2.15
CA PRO A 76 22.32 43.17 -2.38
C PRO A 76 20.93 43.63 -2.86
N LYS A 77 20.50 44.85 -2.48
CA LYS A 77 19.21 45.43 -2.92
C LYS A 77 19.21 45.90 -4.38
N LYS A 78 20.37 46.31 -4.90
CA LYS A 78 20.55 46.83 -6.27
C LYS A 78 21.77 46.17 -6.92
N GLY A 79 21.66 45.85 -8.22
CA GLY A 79 22.84 45.47 -9.01
C GLY A 79 23.72 46.67 -9.34
N LYS A 80 24.92 46.41 -9.87
CA LYS A 80 25.89 47.45 -10.28
C LYS A 80 25.32 48.46 -11.30
N ASN A 81 24.22 48.12 -11.98
CA ASN A 81 23.57 48.95 -13.00
C ASN A 81 22.23 49.57 -12.53
N GLY A 82 21.92 49.56 -11.23
CA GLY A 82 20.70 50.16 -10.68
C GLY A 82 19.39 49.40 -10.92
N ARG A 83 19.41 48.30 -11.68
CA ARG A 83 18.27 47.37 -11.84
C ARG A 83 18.08 46.53 -10.56
N ALA A 84 16.84 46.46 -10.07
CA ALA A 84 16.46 45.56 -8.98
C ALA A 84 16.48 44.11 -9.47
N PHE A 85 17.03 43.20 -8.66
CA PHE A 85 16.97 41.77 -8.95
C PHE A 85 15.74 41.17 -8.24
N THR A 86 14.79 40.64 -9.00
CA THR A 86 13.55 40.01 -8.49
C THR A 86 13.84 38.85 -7.52
N HIS A 87 14.87 38.04 -7.79
CA HIS A 87 15.27 36.90 -6.94
C HIS A 87 16.07 37.29 -5.68
N HIS A 88 16.42 38.58 -5.50
CA HIS A 88 17.10 39.06 -4.29
C HIS A 88 16.10 39.66 -3.28
N THR A 89 14.92 40.07 -3.74
CA THR A 89 13.82 40.51 -2.89
C THR A 89 13.02 39.37 -2.28
N ASP A 90 13.10 38.15 -2.86
CA ASP A 90 12.44 36.96 -2.32
C ASP A 90 12.99 36.52 -0.95
N LEU A 91 14.21 36.95 -0.61
CA LEU A 91 14.80 36.77 0.72
C LEU A 91 13.94 37.38 1.84
N LEU A 92 13.16 38.43 1.53
CA LEU A 92 12.24 39.09 2.47
C LEU A 92 10.95 38.28 2.72
N LYS A 93 10.66 37.29 1.87
CA LYS A 93 9.46 36.44 2.00
C LYS A 93 9.67 35.29 2.97
N ALA A 94 10.92 34.89 3.23
CA ALA A 94 11.26 33.79 4.12
C ALA A 94 10.90 34.12 5.58
N GLN A 95 10.21 33.20 6.25
CA GLN A 95 9.74 33.32 7.62
C GLN A 95 10.57 32.47 8.59
N PRO A 96 10.65 32.84 9.88
CA PRO A 96 11.27 31.99 10.89
C PRO A 96 10.64 30.59 10.90
N GLY A 97 11.48 29.54 10.83
CA GLY A 97 11.04 28.16 10.71
C GLY A 97 11.16 27.57 9.31
N ASP A 98 11.24 28.40 8.27
CA ASP A 98 11.41 27.96 6.88
C ASP A 98 12.73 27.21 6.67
N ILE A 99 12.75 26.36 5.64
CA ILE A 99 13.88 25.50 5.30
C ILE A 99 14.50 25.94 3.97
N VAL A 100 15.82 26.04 3.91
CA VAL A 100 16.55 26.49 2.72
C VAL A 100 17.59 25.44 2.29
N PHE A 101 17.51 24.97 1.04
CA PHE A 101 18.53 24.12 0.42
C PHE A 101 19.71 24.97 -0.06
N ALA A 102 20.89 24.79 0.53
CA ALA A 102 22.10 25.54 0.18
C ALA A 102 22.93 24.80 -0.89
N TYR A 103 22.81 25.29 -2.12
CA TYR A 103 23.46 24.74 -3.30
C TYR A 103 24.75 25.50 -3.66
N SER A 104 25.86 24.79 -3.82
CA SER A 104 27.14 25.37 -4.23
C SER A 104 28.02 24.33 -4.92
N ASN A 105 28.80 24.78 -5.92
CA ASN A 105 29.72 23.93 -6.68
C ASN A 105 29.09 22.62 -7.21
N GLY A 106 27.88 22.69 -7.76
CA GLY A 106 27.22 21.53 -8.37
C GLY A 106 26.41 20.64 -7.43
N ALA A 107 26.37 20.94 -6.12
CA ALA A 107 25.71 20.09 -5.13
C ALA A 107 25.01 20.88 -4.01
N ILE A 108 23.98 20.30 -3.41
CA ILE A 108 23.45 20.72 -2.11
C ILE A 108 24.44 20.23 -1.06
N ARG A 109 24.93 21.13 -0.22
CA ARG A 109 25.96 20.82 0.80
C ARG A 109 25.46 20.96 2.22
N SER A 110 24.48 21.84 2.41
CA SER A 110 23.88 22.13 3.70
C SER A 110 22.41 22.43 3.53
N ILE A 111 21.67 22.31 4.63
CA ILE A 111 20.31 22.79 4.78
C ILE A 111 20.32 23.88 5.83
N CYS A 112 19.56 24.94 5.63
CA CYS A 112 19.45 26.02 6.60
C CYS A 112 18.03 26.07 7.17
N LYS A 113 17.91 26.38 8.46
CA LYS A 113 16.65 26.78 9.08
C LYS A 113 16.66 28.28 9.32
N VAL A 114 15.63 28.99 8.86
CA VAL A 114 15.50 30.43 9.06
C VAL A 114 15.21 30.71 10.54
N ILE A 115 16.01 31.58 11.16
CA ILE A 115 15.90 31.90 12.59
C ILE A 115 15.17 33.22 12.80
N LYS A 116 15.40 34.20 11.92
CA LYS A 116 14.73 35.51 11.95
C LYS A 116 14.41 35.97 10.54
N GLU A 117 13.36 36.78 10.42
CA GLU A 117 13.01 37.49 9.19
C GLU A 117 14.18 38.33 8.67
N ALA A 118 14.23 38.49 7.35
CA ALA A 118 15.30 39.26 6.72
C ALA A 118 15.21 40.74 7.09
N ARG A 119 16.35 41.32 7.48
CA ARG A 119 16.49 42.74 7.80
C ARG A 119 17.39 43.45 6.79
N SER A 120 17.13 44.74 6.59
CA SER A 120 18.04 45.59 5.84
C SER A 120 19.36 45.71 6.61
N SER A 121 20.48 45.45 5.92
CA SER A 121 21.81 45.48 6.53
C SER A 121 22.86 45.82 5.49
N ASN A 122 23.88 46.58 5.90
CA ASN A 122 25.09 46.78 5.11
C ASN A 122 25.77 45.43 4.88
N LYS A 123 26.51 45.34 3.77
CA LYS A 123 27.31 44.16 3.45
C LYS A 123 28.15 43.72 4.66
N PRO A 124 27.99 42.49 5.17
CA PRO A 124 28.75 42.00 6.31
C PRO A 124 30.26 42.11 6.06
N THR A 125 31.02 42.52 7.08
CA THR A 125 32.48 42.67 7.00
C THR A 125 33.19 41.38 6.60
N SER A 126 32.64 40.22 6.94
CA SER A 126 33.14 38.90 6.51
C SER A 126 33.01 38.64 5.00
N LEU A 127 32.20 39.41 4.27
CA LEU A 127 32.02 39.34 2.82
C LEU A 127 32.71 40.48 2.06
N ALA A 128 33.33 41.43 2.77
CA ALA A 128 33.91 42.62 2.18
C ALA A 128 35.30 42.34 1.62
N THR A 129 35.45 42.36 0.29
CA THR A 129 36.75 42.51 -0.39
C THR A 129 37.08 43.97 -0.70
N ASP A 130 36.08 44.85 -0.71
CA ASP A 130 36.20 46.31 -0.91
C ASP A 130 35.19 47.05 -0.01
N LEU A 131 35.55 48.25 0.45
CA LEU A 131 34.86 49.09 1.46
C LEU A 131 33.60 49.84 0.94
N TRP A 132 33.04 49.50 -0.22
CA TRP A 132 31.79 50.12 -0.66
C TRP A 132 30.60 49.59 0.14
N GLU A 133 29.92 50.50 0.85
CA GLU A 133 28.66 50.22 1.55
C GLU A 133 27.59 49.81 0.56
N THR A 134 27.43 48.50 0.38
CA THR A 134 26.34 47.95 -0.42
C THR A 134 25.21 47.61 0.53
N GLU A 135 24.11 48.35 0.43
CA GLU A 135 22.91 48.07 1.20
C GLU A 135 22.24 46.79 0.68
N GLY A 136 21.96 45.84 1.57
CA GLY A 136 21.42 44.52 1.24
C GLY A 136 20.36 44.06 2.23
N ASN A 137 19.88 42.84 2.01
CA ASN A 137 19.01 42.11 2.93
C ASN A 137 19.82 40.96 3.54
N LEU A 138 19.76 40.85 4.86
CA LEU A 138 20.40 39.78 5.63
C LEU A 138 19.31 38.92 6.27
N LEU A 139 19.32 37.63 5.97
CA LEU A 139 18.48 36.60 6.58
C LEU A 139 19.34 35.76 7.53
N GLU A 140 18.95 35.69 8.79
CA GLU A 140 19.68 34.92 9.80
C GLU A 140 19.24 33.47 9.75
N VAL A 141 20.19 32.54 9.58
CA VAL A 141 19.91 31.12 9.36
C VAL A 141 20.86 30.23 10.15
N LYS A 142 20.36 29.09 10.64
CA LYS A 142 21.20 28.03 11.22
C LYS A 142 21.54 27.01 10.14
N TYR A 143 22.83 26.80 9.87
CA TYR A 143 23.29 25.80 8.91
C TYR A 143 23.40 24.41 9.54
N PHE A 144 22.96 23.42 8.78
CA PHE A 144 23.09 21.99 9.06
C PHE A 144 23.84 21.36 7.89
N LYS A 145 25.09 20.95 8.13
CA LYS A 145 25.93 20.34 7.10
C LYS A 145 25.44 18.92 6.81
N LEU A 146 25.33 18.56 5.53
CA LEU A 146 25.02 17.19 5.13
C LEU A 146 26.22 16.26 5.40
N LYS A 147 25.94 15.00 5.74
CA LYS A 147 26.96 13.95 5.88
C LYS A 147 27.69 13.70 4.56
N SER A 148 26.92 13.69 3.47
CA SER A 148 27.42 13.67 2.09
C SER A 148 26.66 14.69 1.24
N PRO A 149 27.33 15.44 0.34
CA PRO A 149 26.65 16.33 -0.60
C PRO A 149 25.64 15.57 -1.49
N ILE A 150 24.63 16.29 -2.00
CA ILE A 150 23.69 15.79 -3.00
C ILE A 150 24.01 16.50 -4.31
N GLU A 151 24.61 15.79 -5.25
CA GLU A 151 24.96 16.35 -6.56
C GLU A 151 23.70 16.59 -7.40
N ARG A 152 23.73 17.61 -8.26
CA ARG A 152 22.61 17.90 -9.16
C ARG A 152 22.20 16.69 -10.01
N GLY A 153 23.17 15.87 -10.44
CA GLY A 153 22.93 14.67 -11.23
C GLY A 153 22.16 13.58 -10.48
N GLU A 154 22.21 13.59 -9.14
CA GLU A 154 21.45 12.65 -8.31
C GLU A 154 19.98 13.07 -8.16
N ILE A 155 19.65 14.34 -8.43
CA ILE A 155 18.27 14.82 -8.43
C ILE A 155 17.60 14.41 -9.76
N PRO A 156 16.53 13.59 -9.73
CA PRO A 156 15.86 13.12 -10.94
C PRO A 156 15.53 14.25 -11.91
N HIS A 157 15.81 14.03 -13.20
CA HIS A 157 15.65 15.05 -14.23
C HIS A 157 14.21 15.55 -14.33
N GLU A 158 13.23 14.65 -14.22
CA GLU A 158 11.81 14.99 -14.22
C GLU A 158 11.40 15.94 -13.09
N TRP A 159 11.97 15.79 -11.89
CA TRP A 159 11.69 16.68 -10.77
C TRP A 159 12.22 18.08 -11.03
N ARG A 160 13.39 18.18 -11.69
CA ARG A 160 13.98 19.45 -12.09
C ARG A 160 13.17 20.15 -13.19
N LEU A 161 12.55 19.39 -14.10
CA LEU A 161 11.71 19.94 -15.16
C LEU A 161 10.34 20.44 -14.66
N LYS A 162 9.77 19.80 -13.63
CA LYS A 162 8.48 20.18 -13.02
C LYS A 162 8.61 21.34 -12.03
N GLU A 163 9.84 21.70 -11.65
CA GLU A 163 10.11 22.72 -10.64
C GLU A 163 10.46 24.06 -11.29
N ASP A 164 9.55 25.03 -11.18
CA ASP A 164 9.72 26.36 -11.77
C ASP A 164 10.67 27.28 -11.01
N GLY A 165 11.06 26.92 -9.77
CA GLY A 165 11.92 27.71 -8.91
C GLY A 165 13.39 27.71 -9.36
N PRO A 166 14.25 26.87 -8.77
CA PRO A 166 15.70 26.87 -9.01
C PRO A 166 16.15 26.36 -10.38
N PHE A 167 15.31 25.67 -11.16
CA PHE A 167 15.68 25.04 -12.43
C PHE A 167 15.04 25.72 -13.65
N ASP A 168 15.72 25.69 -14.79
CA ASP A 168 15.20 26.13 -16.09
C ASP A 168 14.51 24.99 -16.85
N THR A 169 14.02 25.28 -18.06
CA THR A 169 13.28 24.31 -18.90
C THR A 169 14.11 23.10 -19.33
N ASN A 170 15.44 23.13 -19.15
CA ASN A 170 16.33 22.00 -19.42
C ASN A 170 16.70 21.23 -18.14
N GLY A 171 16.24 21.70 -16.97
CA GLY A 171 16.59 21.18 -15.66
C GLY A 171 17.95 21.69 -15.16
N ASP A 172 18.53 22.71 -15.80
CA ASP A 172 19.76 23.34 -15.35
C ASP A 172 19.46 24.39 -14.26
N VAL A 173 20.41 24.64 -13.35
CA VAL A 173 20.19 25.58 -12.24
C VAL A 173 20.26 27.01 -12.75
N LYS A 174 19.22 27.81 -12.49
CA LYS A 174 19.11 29.20 -12.93
C LYS A 174 20.16 30.11 -12.28
N GLN A 175 20.57 31.14 -13.02
CA GLN A 175 21.54 32.17 -12.58
C GLN A 175 20.91 33.25 -11.68
N GLY A 176 20.42 32.85 -10.51
CA GLY A 176 19.91 33.75 -9.48
C GLY A 176 20.21 33.23 -8.09
N TYR A 177 19.92 34.04 -7.08
CA TYR A 177 20.43 33.80 -5.73
C TYR A 177 19.47 32.99 -4.85
N PHE A 178 18.20 33.38 -4.77
CA PHE A 178 17.22 32.79 -3.85
C PHE A 178 15.92 32.50 -4.59
N TYR A 179 15.40 31.29 -4.45
CA TYR A 179 14.21 30.79 -5.14
C TYR A 179 13.26 30.15 -4.14
N THR A 180 11.95 30.31 -4.37
CA THR A 180 10.96 29.43 -3.76
C THR A 180 11.06 28.03 -4.38
N THR A 181 10.72 27.00 -3.63
CA THR A 181 10.58 25.63 -4.15
C THR A 181 9.19 25.10 -3.84
N SER A 182 8.63 24.27 -4.71
CA SER A 182 7.38 23.58 -4.38
C SER A 182 7.54 22.67 -3.16
N ASN A 183 6.46 22.50 -2.40
CA ASN A 183 6.44 21.60 -1.24
C ASN A 183 6.74 20.16 -1.66
N ASP A 184 6.21 19.71 -2.80
CA ASP A 184 6.44 18.36 -3.31
C ASP A 184 7.91 18.12 -3.67
N PHE A 185 8.55 19.06 -4.37
CA PHE A 185 9.97 18.96 -4.70
C PHE A 185 10.83 18.89 -3.42
N ALA A 186 10.58 19.78 -2.46
CA ALA A 186 11.34 19.83 -1.22
C ALA A 186 11.17 18.55 -0.39
N LYS A 187 9.93 18.05 -0.25
CA LYS A 187 9.62 16.79 0.45
C LYS A 187 10.30 15.60 -0.24
N ASN A 188 10.30 15.56 -1.57
CA ASN A 188 10.97 14.51 -2.34
C ASN A 188 12.49 14.48 -2.13
N ILE A 189 13.15 15.65 -2.13
CA ILE A 189 14.59 15.76 -1.81
C ILE A 189 14.88 15.31 -0.38
N ILE A 190 14.12 15.80 0.60
CA ILE A 190 14.31 15.44 2.00
C ILE A 190 14.14 13.93 2.19
N HIS A 191 13.13 13.32 1.57
CA HIS A 191 12.83 11.91 1.70
C HIS A 191 13.89 11.03 1.03
N MET A 192 14.26 11.34 -0.23
CA MET A 192 15.21 10.54 -1.01
C MET A 192 16.62 10.53 -0.41
N PHE A 193 17.03 11.63 0.23
CA PHE A 193 18.38 11.80 0.76
C PHE A 193 18.42 11.90 2.29
N MET A 194 17.37 11.48 2.99
CA MET A 194 17.19 11.65 4.43
C MET A 194 18.36 11.11 5.26
N ASP A 195 18.96 10.00 4.81
CA ASP A 195 20.13 9.36 5.42
C ASP A 195 21.36 10.29 5.47
N ARG A 196 21.48 11.20 4.51
CA ARG A 196 22.55 12.21 4.41
C ARG A 196 22.33 13.40 5.32
N PHE A 197 21.15 13.56 5.93
CA PHE A 197 20.84 14.70 6.78
C PHE A 197 21.33 14.44 8.23
N PRO A 198 21.76 15.48 8.97
CA PRO A 198 22.10 15.32 10.38
C PRO A 198 20.84 15.10 11.23
N LYS A 199 20.94 14.26 12.27
CA LYS A 199 19.80 13.89 13.14
C LYS A 199 19.08 15.10 13.73
N GLU A 200 19.84 16.11 14.17
CA GLU A 200 19.31 17.37 14.71
C GLU A 200 18.35 18.09 13.76
N LEU A 201 18.58 17.99 12.45
CA LEU A 201 17.70 18.62 11.46
C LEU A 201 16.44 17.78 11.22
N ILE A 202 16.59 16.45 11.18
CA ILE A 202 15.46 15.52 10.98
C ILE A 202 14.42 15.68 12.09
N GLU A 203 14.86 15.88 13.33
CA GLU A 203 13.98 16.16 14.48
C GLU A 203 13.27 17.54 14.41
N LEU A 204 13.78 18.45 13.58
CA LEU A 204 13.28 19.83 13.46
C LEU A 204 12.45 20.09 12.20
N LEU A 205 12.46 19.16 11.25
CA LEU A 205 11.66 19.23 10.03
C LEU A 205 10.22 18.81 10.36
N PRO A 206 9.19 19.54 9.91
CA PRO A 206 7.83 19.02 9.87
C PRO A 206 7.76 18.00 8.73
N ILE A 207 8.42 16.87 8.94
CA ILE A 207 8.18 15.69 8.12
C ILE A 207 6.79 15.26 8.54
N ASP A 208 5.84 15.50 7.64
CA ASP A 208 4.49 15.00 7.74
C ASP A 208 4.56 13.53 8.17
N GLU A 209 4.15 13.24 9.40
CA GLU A 209 4.08 11.88 9.96
C GLU A 209 3.11 10.98 9.13
N SER A 210 2.42 11.56 8.15
CA SER A 210 1.52 10.87 7.20
C SER A 210 2.21 9.93 6.21
N ARG A 211 3.54 9.99 6.03
CA ARG A 211 4.26 8.92 5.30
C ARG A 211 4.91 7.97 6.30
N PRO A 212 4.36 6.76 6.51
CA PRO A 212 4.87 5.84 7.49
C PRO A 212 6.34 5.53 7.21
N LYS A 213 7.21 5.71 8.22
CA LYS A 213 8.56 5.15 8.18
C LYS A 213 8.39 3.66 7.87
N VAL A 214 9.02 3.20 6.79
CA VAL A 214 9.06 1.77 6.48
C VAL A 214 9.67 1.08 7.69
N SER A 215 8.85 0.39 8.46
CA SER A 215 9.29 -0.27 9.67
C SER A 215 9.59 -1.70 9.31
N LYS A 216 10.80 -2.13 9.67
CA LYS A 216 11.21 -3.51 9.52
C LYS A 216 10.87 -4.23 10.81
N PHE A 217 9.99 -5.22 10.72
CA PHE A 217 9.72 -6.11 11.85
C PHE A 217 10.87 -7.09 12.03
N ASP A 218 11.16 -7.47 13.27
CA ASP A 218 12.28 -8.38 13.60
C ASP A 218 12.04 -9.81 13.13
N SER A 219 10.77 -10.23 12.99
CA SER A 219 10.36 -11.54 12.51
C SER A 219 9.02 -11.49 11.76
N ASP A 220 8.73 -12.52 10.97
CA ASP A 220 7.43 -12.70 10.32
C ASP A 220 6.30 -12.84 11.36
N ASP A 221 6.54 -13.53 12.48
CA ASP A 221 5.57 -13.68 13.57
C ASP A 221 5.22 -12.32 14.22
N ALA A 222 6.19 -11.42 14.40
CA ALA A 222 5.96 -10.08 14.92
C ALA A 222 5.11 -9.24 13.94
N LEU A 223 5.39 -9.34 12.64
CA LEU A 223 4.58 -8.69 11.60
C LEU A 223 3.14 -9.22 11.61
N ILE A 224 2.96 -10.54 11.64
CA ILE A 224 1.63 -11.17 11.65
C ILE A 224 0.86 -10.80 12.92
N SER A 225 1.53 -10.78 14.08
CA SER A 225 0.94 -10.34 15.34
C SER A 225 0.45 -8.89 15.28
N HIS A 226 1.25 -8.01 14.67
CA HIS A 226 0.84 -6.62 14.40
C HIS A 226 -0.39 -6.56 13.50
N ILE A 227 -0.38 -7.28 12.37
CA ILE A 227 -1.50 -7.34 11.42
C ILE A 227 -2.77 -7.85 12.13
N HIS A 228 -2.67 -8.94 12.89
CA HIS A 228 -3.79 -9.50 13.64
C HIS A 228 -4.35 -8.49 14.66
N SER A 229 -3.45 -7.88 15.44
CA SER A 229 -3.83 -6.85 16.42
C SER A 229 -4.54 -5.68 15.73
N TYR A 230 -4.06 -5.24 14.57
CA TYR A 230 -4.69 -4.18 13.78
C TYR A 230 -6.10 -4.56 13.33
N ILE A 231 -6.28 -5.76 12.79
CA ILE A 231 -7.59 -6.26 12.35
C ILE A 231 -8.56 -6.36 13.53
N THR A 232 -8.10 -6.92 14.66
CA THR A 232 -8.93 -7.05 15.87
C THR A 232 -9.37 -5.69 16.38
N ASN A 233 -8.45 -4.72 16.55
CA ASN A 233 -8.79 -3.37 17.02
C ASN A 233 -9.80 -2.62 16.14
N LYS A 234 -9.90 -2.98 14.86
CA LYS A 234 -10.90 -2.41 13.93
C LYS A 234 -12.29 -3.03 14.05
N GLY A 235 -12.49 -3.93 15.02
CA GLY A 235 -13.80 -4.51 15.34
C GLY A 235 -14.11 -5.83 14.62
N PHE A 236 -13.13 -6.43 13.94
CA PHE A 236 -13.33 -7.66 13.17
C PHE A 236 -12.69 -8.85 13.86
N TYR A 237 -13.45 -9.93 14.03
CA TYR A 237 -12.92 -11.18 14.56
C TYR A 237 -12.41 -12.07 13.43
N PHE A 238 -11.11 -12.30 13.43
CA PHE A 238 -10.46 -13.38 12.70
C PHE A 238 -9.49 -14.06 13.66
N THR A 239 -9.33 -15.37 13.53
CA THR A 239 -8.38 -16.08 14.40
C THR A 239 -6.94 -15.76 14.00
N GLU A 240 -5.99 -15.93 14.92
CA GLU A 240 -4.56 -15.80 14.62
C GLU A 240 -4.12 -16.75 13.51
N GLU A 241 -4.68 -17.96 13.50
CA GLU A 241 -4.48 -18.94 12.44
C GLU A 241 -4.92 -18.41 11.06
N ASN A 242 -6.06 -17.71 10.98
CA ASN A 242 -6.53 -17.13 9.73
C ASN A 242 -5.54 -16.08 9.17
N THR A 243 -5.04 -15.20 10.04
CA THR A 243 -4.06 -14.17 9.63
C THR A 243 -2.74 -14.82 9.21
N LYS A 244 -2.25 -15.82 9.96
CA LYS A 244 -1.05 -16.60 9.62
C LYS A 244 -1.23 -17.30 8.27
N ASN A 245 -2.37 -17.93 8.04
CA ASN A 245 -2.66 -18.63 6.80
C ASN A 245 -2.73 -17.67 5.59
N LEU A 246 -3.40 -16.52 5.74
CA LEU A 246 -3.45 -15.51 4.69
C LEU A 246 -2.05 -14.98 4.34
N TYR A 247 -1.25 -14.66 5.35
CA TYR A 247 0.14 -14.22 5.17
C TYR A 247 0.98 -15.26 4.42
N LEU A 248 0.99 -16.52 4.89
CA LEU A 248 1.75 -17.60 4.27
C LEU A 248 1.29 -17.88 2.83
N SER A 249 -0.02 -17.77 2.58
CA SER A 249 -0.60 -17.96 1.25
C SER A 249 -0.12 -16.88 0.27
N LEU A 250 -0.14 -15.61 0.69
CA LEU A 250 0.34 -14.48 -0.10
C LEU A 250 1.85 -14.55 -0.37
N LYS A 251 2.64 -14.94 0.65
CA LYS A 251 4.09 -15.11 0.56
C LYS A 251 4.48 -16.24 -0.38
N THR A 252 3.75 -17.36 -0.32
CA THR A 252 3.93 -18.51 -1.20
C THR A 252 3.60 -18.16 -2.65
N LYS A 253 2.44 -17.54 -2.86
CA LYS A 253 1.98 -17.18 -4.19
C LYS A 253 1.09 -15.94 -4.12
N PRO A 254 1.37 -14.89 -4.91
CA PRO A 254 0.63 -13.63 -4.87
C PRO A 254 -0.73 -13.72 -5.58
N PHE A 255 -1.40 -14.88 -5.51
CA PHE A 255 -2.77 -15.07 -5.95
C PHE A 255 -3.53 -15.94 -4.94
N VAL A 256 -4.49 -15.34 -4.24
CA VAL A 256 -5.30 -15.99 -3.19
C VAL A 256 -6.78 -15.80 -3.49
N ILE A 257 -7.58 -16.83 -3.25
CA ILE A 257 -9.05 -16.79 -3.32
C ILE A 257 -9.58 -16.95 -1.90
N LEU A 258 -10.47 -16.05 -1.49
CA LEU A 258 -11.18 -16.12 -0.22
C LEU A 258 -12.63 -16.51 -0.49
N SER A 259 -13.04 -17.66 0.04
CA SER A 259 -14.41 -18.16 -0.07
C SER A 259 -15.09 -18.19 1.29
N GLY A 260 -16.42 -18.13 1.30
CA GLY A 260 -17.22 -18.28 2.51
C GLY A 260 -18.58 -17.62 2.36
N ILE A 261 -19.40 -17.73 3.39
CA ILE A 261 -20.77 -17.16 3.44
C ILE A 261 -20.72 -15.65 3.24
N SER A 262 -21.76 -15.07 2.65
CA SER A 262 -21.87 -13.62 2.53
C SER A 262 -21.85 -12.94 3.91
N GLY A 263 -21.22 -11.77 4.03
CA GLY A 263 -21.14 -11.03 5.30
C GLY A 263 -20.08 -11.53 6.31
N THR A 264 -19.25 -12.52 5.97
CA THR A 264 -18.14 -13.03 6.81
C THR A 264 -16.92 -12.10 6.87
N GLY A 265 -16.95 -10.95 6.19
CA GLY A 265 -15.87 -9.96 6.25
C GLY A 265 -14.67 -10.25 5.32
N LYS A 266 -14.80 -11.12 4.31
CA LYS A 266 -13.72 -11.47 3.34
C LYS A 266 -13.07 -10.24 2.69
N THR A 267 -13.88 -9.29 2.23
CA THR A 267 -13.38 -8.04 1.64
C THR A 267 -12.65 -7.19 2.69
N LYS A 268 -13.14 -7.20 3.95
CA LYS A 268 -12.59 -6.42 5.06
C LYS A 268 -11.28 -6.98 5.60
N ILE A 269 -11.10 -8.30 5.71
CA ILE A 269 -9.82 -8.85 6.15
C ILE A 269 -8.69 -8.47 5.19
N VAL A 270 -8.92 -8.50 3.87
CA VAL A 270 -7.90 -8.11 2.88
C VAL A 270 -7.62 -6.61 2.96
N GLN A 271 -8.66 -5.78 3.04
CA GLN A 271 -8.51 -4.34 3.18
C GLN A 271 -7.71 -3.99 4.45
N LEU A 272 -8.08 -4.54 5.60
CA LEU A 272 -7.42 -4.29 6.87
C LEU A 272 -6.00 -4.85 6.92
N PHE A 273 -5.77 -6.01 6.29
CA PHE A 273 -4.43 -6.56 6.11
C PHE A 273 -3.55 -5.57 5.33
N ALA A 274 -4.00 -5.09 4.17
CA ALA A 274 -3.27 -4.12 3.35
C ALA A 274 -3.03 -2.81 4.11
N GLU A 275 -4.06 -2.26 4.76
CA GLU A 275 -3.96 -1.04 5.54
C GLU A 275 -2.96 -1.17 6.70
N SER A 276 -2.95 -2.30 7.39
CA SER A 276 -2.03 -2.54 8.53
C SER A 276 -0.55 -2.50 8.12
N VAL A 277 -0.25 -2.86 6.87
CA VAL A 277 1.09 -2.82 6.25
C VAL A 277 1.34 -1.54 5.44
N GLY A 278 0.47 -0.55 5.59
CA GLY A 278 0.61 0.79 5.01
C GLY A 278 0.15 0.91 3.56
N ALA A 279 -0.48 -0.13 2.99
CA ALA A 279 -1.05 -0.10 1.66
C ALA A 279 -2.53 0.32 1.70
N THR A 280 -2.85 1.50 1.19
CA THR A 280 -4.19 2.10 1.29
C THR A 280 -4.74 2.50 -0.08
N GLU A 281 -6.04 2.82 -0.16
CA GLU A 281 -6.61 3.39 -1.38
C GLU A 281 -6.05 4.78 -1.66
N GLU A 282 -5.83 5.58 -0.62
CA GLU A 282 -5.35 6.97 -0.71
C GLU A 282 -3.96 7.06 -1.34
N ASN A 283 -3.07 6.12 -1.02
CA ASN A 283 -1.73 6.07 -1.60
C ASN A 283 -1.65 5.21 -2.88
N GLY A 284 -2.78 4.66 -3.33
CA GLY A 284 -2.88 3.85 -4.55
C GLY A 284 -2.29 2.44 -4.45
N GLN A 285 -1.91 1.98 -3.25
CA GLN A 285 -1.35 0.65 -3.03
C GLN A 285 -2.40 -0.42 -2.78
N PHE A 286 -3.61 -0.06 -2.40
CA PHE A 286 -4.75 -0.97 -2.36
C PHE A 286 -5.79 -0.56 -3.39
N LYS A 287 -6.30 -1.54 -4.16
CA LYS A 287 -7.36 -1.31 -5.13
C LYS A 287 -8.43 -2.39 -5.06
N LEU A 288 -9.63 -1.99 -4.66
CA LEU A 288 -10.83 -2.80 -4.80
C LEU A 288 -11.42 -2.65 -6.21
N ILE A 289 -11.66 -3.78 -6.86
CA ILE A 289 -12.20 -3.90 -8.22
C ILE A 289 -13.42 -4.83 -8.15
N PRO A 290 -14.65 -4.29 -8.18
CA PRO A 290 -15.86 -5.10 -8.25
C PRO A 290 -15.96 -5.77 -9.62
N VAL A 291 -16.05 -7.10 -9.65
CA VAL A 291 -16.25 -7.85 -10.90
C VAL A 291 -17.70 -7.71 -11.35
N ARG A 292 -17.91 -7.60 -12.66
CA ARG A 292 -19.25 -7.48 -13.24
C ARG A 292 -19.60 -8.74 -14.04
N PRO A 293 -20.88 -9.15 -14.09
CA PRO A 293 -21.30 -10.37 -14.77
C PRO A 293 -21.12 -10.34 -16.29
N ASP A 294 -20.98 -9.15 -16.89
CA ASP A 294 -20.76 -8.95 -18.33
C ASP A 294 -19.30 -9.09 -18.76
N TRP A 295 -18.37 -9.27 -17.81
CA TRP A 295 -16.95 -9.49 -18.11
C TRP A 295 -16.76 -10.81 -18.87
N SER A 296 -16.31 -10.70 -20.10
CA SER A 296 -16.13 -11.84 -21.01
C SER A 296 -14.70 -12.03 -21.49
N ASP A 297 -13.86 -11.01 -21.35
CA ASP A 297 -12.42 -11.04 -21.66
C ASP A 297 -11.64 -10.06 -20.75
N GLY A 298 -10.33 -9.96 -20.95
CA GLY A 298 -9.45 -9.14 -20.11
C GLY A 298 -9.60 -7.63 -20.28
N SER A 299 -10.44 -7.15 -21.19
CA SER A 299 -10.54 -5.72 -21.55
C SER A 299 -10.96 -4.83 -20.39
N ASP A 300 -11.93 -5.27 -19.57
CA ASP A 300 -12.41 -4.49 -18.43
C ASP A 300 -11.42 -4.43 -17.28
N LEU A 301 -10.56 -5.45 -17.14
CA LEU A 301 -9.57 -5.55 -16.08
C LEU A 301 -8.23 -4.89 -16.48
N ILE A 302 -7.69 -5.27 -17.63
CA ILE A 302 -6.38 -4.87 -18.16
C ILE A 302 -6.52 -3.59 -18.99
N GLY A 303 -7.56 -3.47 -19.81
CA GLY A 303 -7.75 -2.37 -20.74
C GLY A 303 -7.83 -2.84 -22.19
N PHE A 304 -8.27 -1.94 -23.07
CA PHE A 304 -8.48 -2.23 -24.49
C PHE A 304 -8.00 -1.08 -25.37
N GLU A 305 -7.85 -1.34 -26.66
CA GLU A 305 -7.57 -0.31 -27.66
C GLU A 305 -8.87 0.20 -28.27
N ASP A 306 -9.08 1.51 -28.26
CA ASP A 306 -10.24 2.09 -28.91
C ASP A 306 -10.08 2.08 -30.44
N ILE A 307 -11.16 2.41 -31.15
CA ILE A 307 -11.18 2.42 -32.63
C ILE A 307 -10.19 3.41 -33.27
N ARG A 308 -9.60 4.33 -32.49
CA ARG A 308 -8.60 5.30 -32.95
C ARG A 308 -7.17 4.81 -32.70
N GLY A 309 -7.01 3.66 -32.07
CA GLY A 309 -5.71 3.12 -31.66
C GLY A 309 -5.26 3.56 -30.27
N ASP A 310 -6.09 4.32 -29.54
CA ASP A 310 -5.72 4.79 -28.21
C ASP A 310 -5.98 3.68 -27.18
N PHE A 311 -4.94 3.26 -26.48
CA PHE A 311 -5.09 2.30 -25.38
C PHE A 311 -5.76 2.96 -24.16
N LYS A 312 -6.86 2.37 -23.69
CA LYS A 312 -7.59 2.76 -22.49
C LYS A 312 -7.21 1.80 -21.36
N PRO A 313 -6.39 2.24 -20.38
CA PRO A 313 -5.93 1.36 -19.31
C PRO A 313 -7.07 1.00 -18.36
N GLY A 314 -7.21 -0.30 -18.11
CA GLY A 314 -8.11 -0.85 -17.09
C GLY A 314 -7.62 -0.56 -15.65
N PRO A 315 -8.43 -0.89 -14.64
CA PRO A 315 -8.10 -0.66 -13.24
C PRO A 315 -6.80 -1.37 -12.82
N LEU A 316 -6.56 -2.60 -13.30
CA LEU A 316 -5.32 -3.32 -13.01
C LEU A 316 -4.10 -2.60 -13.58
N THR A 317 -4.18 -2.19 -14.84
CA THR A 317 -3.09 -1.51 -15.53
C THR A 317 -2.65 -0.24 -14.82
N LYS A 318 -3.61 0.54 -14.28
CA LYS A 318 -3.30 1.75 -13.50
C LYS A 318 -2.44 1.44 -12.26
N VAL A 319 -2.76 0.34 -11.56
CA VAL A 319 -1.96 -0.13 -10.41
C VAL A 319 -0.58 -0.61 -10.88
N LEU A 320 -0.53 -1.36 -11.98
CA LEU A 320 0.73 -1.88 -12.52
C LEU A 320 1.68 -0.78 -12.99
N VAL A 321 1.18 0.33 -13.53
CA VAL A 321 2.00 1.50 -13.90
C VAL A 321 2.76 2.01 -12.67
N GLU A 322 2.08 2.19 -11.54
CA GLU A 322 2.72 2.64 -10.30
C GLU A 322 3.64 1.58 -9.71
N ALA A 323 3.22 0.32 -9.67
CA ALA A 323 3.99 -0.78 -9.09
C ALA A 323 5.28 -1.11 -9.87
N ASN A 324 5.34 -0.79 -11.17
CA ASN A 324 6.52 -1.03 -12.00
C ASN A 324 7.59 0.08 -11.90
N LYS A 325 7.27 1.26 -11.35
CA LYS A 325 8.24 2.34 -11.16
C LYS A 325 9.38 1.90 -10.23
N PRO A 326 10.67 2.17 -10.55
CA PRO A 326 11.81 1.75 -9.74
C PRO A 326 11.69 2.07 -8.25
N GLU A 327 11.20 3.26 -7.91
CA GLU A 327 11.01 3.76 -6.55
C GLU A 327 9.87 3.07 -5.77
N ASN A 328 9.01 2.32 -6.45
CA ASN A 328 7.86 1.63 -5.88
C ASN A 328 8.02 0.11 -5.84
N ARG A 329 9.12 -0.44 -6.39
CA ARG A 329 9.34 -1.90 -6.47
C ARG A 329 9.41 -2.59 -5.11
N ASN A 330 9.77 -1.85 -4.06
CA ASN A 330 9.79 -2.36 -2.69
C ASN A 330 8.52 -2.01 -1.88
N LYS A 331 7.46 -1.54 -2.54
CA LYS A 331 6.20 -1.23 -1.89
C LYS A 331 5.17 -2.27 -2.30
N PRO A 332 4.46 -2.91 -1.36
CA PRO A 332 3.43 -3.89 -1.70
C PRO A 332 2.20 -3.19 -2.29
N TYR A 333 1.62 -3.81 -3.31
CA TYR A 333 0.39 -3.41 -3.97
C TYR A 333 -0.61 -4.56 -3.90
N PHE A 334 -1.81 -4.30 -3.40
CA PHE A 334 -2.87 -5.27 -3.22
C PHE A 334 -4.03 -4.94 -4.16
N ILE A 335 -4.44 -5.92 -4.94
CA ILE A 335 -5.58 -5.82 -5.83
C ILE A 335 -6.63 -6.82 -5.37
N LEU A 336 -7.78 -6.31 -4.95
CA LEU A 336 -8.90 -7.11 -4.50
C LEU A 336 -9.98 -7.16 -5.57
N LEU A 337 -10.20 -8.33 -6.15
CA LEU A 337 -11.28 -8.63 -7.08
C LEU A 337 -12.48 -9.12 -6.28
N ASP A 338 -13.44 -8.23 -6.08
CA ASP A 338 -14.61 -8.52 -5.27
C ASP A 338 -15.67 -9.28 -6.08
N GLU A 339 -16.21 -10.34 -5.49
CA GLU A 339 -17.15 -11.28 -6.11
C GLU A 339 -16.63 -11.82 -7.46
N MET A 340 -15.40 -12.32 -7.41
CA MET A 340 -14.61 -12.73 -8.57
C MET A 340 -15.36 -13.73 -9.48
N ASN A 341 -16.22 -14.56 -8.89
CA ASN A 341 -16.99 -15.61 -9.58
C ASN A 341 -18.29 -15.14 -10.24
N LEU A 342 -18.64 -13.85 -10.18
CA LEU A 342 -19.79 -13.29 -10.93
C LEU A 342 -19.64 -13.46 -12.45
N ALA A 343 -18.41 -13.47 -12.94
CA ALA A 343 -18.06 -13.79 -14.32
C ALA A 343 -17.15 -15.02 -14.36
N ARG A 344 -17.02 -15.64 -15.54
CA ARG A 344 -16.12 -16.78 -15.74
C ARG A 344 -14.67 -16.32 -15.62
N VAL A 345 -14.07 -16.55 -14.45
CA VAL A 345 -12.71 -16.11 -14.09
C VAL A 345 -11.67 -16.54 -15.12
N GLU A 346 -11.80 -17.75 -15.65
CA GLU A 346 -10.89 -18.27 -16.67
C GLU A 346 -10.91 -17.50 -18.00
N TYR A 347 -11.90 -16.64 -18.26
CA TYR A 347 -11.98 -15.84 -19.48
C TYR A 347 -11.30 -14.48 -19.27
N TYR A 348 -11.83 -13.66 -18.37
CA TYR A 348 -11.30 -12.30 -18.16
C TYR A 348 -9.94 -12.27 -17.46
N PHE A 349 -9.59 -13.34 -16.74
CA PHE A 349 -8.33 -13.44 -16.00
C PHE A 349 -7.29 -14.30 -16.74
N SER A 350 -7.61 -14.80 -17.94
CA SER A 350 -6.76 -15.73 -18.71
C SER A 350 -5.32 -15.23 -18.94
N ASP A 351 -5.16 -13.97 -19.35
CA ASP A 351 -3.85 -13.37 -19.60
C ASP A 351 -2.99 -13.34 -18.33
N LEU A 352 -3.59 -13.02 -17.18
CA LEU A 352 -2.88 -13.00 -15.90
C LEU A 352 -2.50 -14.40 -15.43
N LEU A 353 -3.38 -15.38 -15.62
CA LEU A 353 -3.06 -16.79 -15.34
C LEU A 353 -1.86 -17.27 -16.16
N SER A 354 -1.74 -16.82 -17.41
CA SER A 354 -0.59 -17.10 -18.28
C SER A 354 0.67 -16.38 -17.81
N VAL A 355 0.57 -15.07 -17.50
CA VAL A 355 1.68 -14.26 -16.99
C VAL A 355 2.27 -14.85 -15.71
N MET A 356 1.42 -15.30 -14.78
CA MET A 356 1.84 -15.92 -13.52
C MET A 356 2.67 -17.19 -13.73
N GLU A 357 2.50 -17.92 -14.84
CA GLU A 357 3.29 -19.12 -15.16
C GLU A 357 4.66 -18.82 -15.73
N SER A 358 4.84 -17.62 -16.28
CA SER A 358 6.09 -17.19 -16.90
C SER A 358 7.09 -16.56 -15.93
N ARG A 359 6.75 -16.50 -14.63
CA ARG A 359 7.58 -15.85 -13.61
C ARG A 359 8.93 -16.57 -13.50
N GLU A 360 9.99 -15.82 -13.70
CA GLU A 360 11.37 -16.28 -13.58
C GLU A 360 12.21 -15.27 -12.81
N LYS A 361 13.24 -15.76 -12.13
CA LYS A 361 14.24 -14.92 -11.46
C LYS A 361 15.39 -14.69 -12.42
N LYS A 362 15.62 -13.43 -12.82
CA LYS A 362 16.82 -13.03 -13.58
C LYS A 362 17.67 -12.10 -12.72
N GLY A 363 18.77 -12.64 -12.19
CA GLY A 363 19.58 -11.96 -11.18
C GLY A 363 18.78 -11.81 -9.88
N ASP A 364 18.68 -10.59 -9.36
CA ASP A 364 17.88 -10.28 -8.17
C ASP A 364 16.45 -9.80 -8.51
N GLU A 365 16.11 -9.69 -9.80
CA GLU A 365 14.79 -9.25 -10.23
C GLU A 365 13.90 -10.42 -10.66
N TYR A 366 12.65 -10.35 -10.24
CA TYR A 366 11.59 -11.19 -10.77
C TYR A 366 11.01 -10.52 -12.00
N ILE A 367 10.95 -11.29 -13.08
CA ILE A 367 10.35 -10.86 -14.32
C ILE A 367 9.31 -11.89 -14.76
N SER A 368 8.34 -11.40 -15.52
CA SER A 368 7.32 -12.19 -16.19
C SER A 368 7.27 -11.76 -17.65
N ILE A 369 6.50 -12.47 -18.47
CA ILE A 369 6.00 -11.83 -19.70
C ILE A 369 5.18 -10.59 -19.31
N PRO A 370 5.20 -9.53 -20.14
CA PRO A 370 4.44 -8.33 -19.85
C PRO A 370 2.93 -8.61 -19.83
N VAL A 371 2.25 -8.07 -18.83
CA VAL A 371 0.77 -8.00 -18.79
C VAL A 371 0.27 -7.04 -19.87
N VAL A 372 1.00 -5.93 -20.05
CA VAL A 372 0.77 -4.97 -21.13
C VAL A 372 2.10 -4.74 -21.84
N ASP A 373 2.16 -5.03 -23.14
CA ASP A 373 3.34 -4.79 -23.99
C ASP A 373 3.03 -3.71 -25.03
N ARG A 374 3.21 -2.44 -24.64
CA ARG A 374 2.98 -1.30 -25.53
C ARG A 374 4.17 -0.33 -25.48
N PRO A 375 5.33 -0.71 -26.05
CA PRO A 375 6.56 0.09 -25.97
C PRO A 375 6.45 1.43 -26.70
N GLU A 376 5.50 1.56 -27.62
CA GLU A 376 5.28 2.77 -28.43
C GLU A 376 4.43 3.83 -27.72
N VAL A 377 3.84 3.50 -26.57
CA VAL A 377 2.99 4.39 -25.76
C VAL A 377 3.68 4.66 -24.44
N GLU A 378 3.41 5.81 -23.80
CA GLU A 378 3.96 6.19 -22.50
C GLU A 378 3.79 5.11 -21.40
N ILE A 379 2.74 4.29 -21.50
CA ILE A 379 2.47 3.16 -20.60
C ILE A 379 3.57 2.09 -20.65
N GLY A 380 4.24 1.93 -21.80
CA GLY A 380 5.37 1.04 -21.98
C GLY A 380 5.06 -0.45 -21.73
N ARG A 381 6.02 -1.13 -21.12
CA ARG A 381 5.95 -2.56 -20.77
C ARG A 381 5.69 -2.74 -19.28
N LEU A 382 4.54 -3.32 -18.93
CA LEU A 382 4.15 -3.56 -17.54
C LEU A 382 4.29 -5.04 -17.20
N LEU A 383 5.09 -5.34 -16.18
CA LEU A 383 5.32 -6.70 -15.69
C LEU A 383 4.46 -6.97 -14.45
N LEU A 384 4.15 -8.24 -14.20
CA LEU A 384 3.60 -8.68 -12.92
C LEU A 384 4.77 -8.94 -11.96
N ARG A 385 5.13 -7.91 -11.19
CA ARG A 385 6.25 -7.95 -10.24
C ARG A 385 5.85 -8.59 -8.91
N ASN A 386 6.85 -8.98 -8.12
CA ASN A 386 6.67 -9.62 -6.81
C ASN A 386 6.05 -8.74 -5.73
N ASN A 387 5.90 -7.45 -6.00
CA ASN A 387 5.25 -6.52 -5.10
C ASN A 387 3.76 -6.33 -5.42
N VAL A 388 3.19 -7.15 -6.30
CA VAL A 388 1.76 -7.10 -6.65
C VAL A 388 1.09 -8.38 -6.19
N PHE A 389 0.13 -8.25 -5.28
CA PHE A 389 -0.67 -9.33 -4.71
C PHE A 389 -2.10 -9.22 -5.22
N ILE A 390 -2.62 -10.31 -5.78
CA ILE A 390 -4.00 -10.38 -6.27
C ILE A 390 -4.81 -11.28 -5.35
N ILE A 391 -5.94 -10.78 -4.89
CA ILE A 391 -6.86 -11.50 -4.02
C ILE A 391 -8.25 -11.46 -4.63
N GLY A 392 -8.95 -12.59 -4.70
CA GLY A 392 -10.35 -12.67 -5.14
C GLY A 392 -11.27 -13.07 -4.00
N THR A 393 -12.44 -12.44 -3.86
CA THR A 393 -13.49 -12.90 -2.93
C THR A 393 -14.56 -13.69 -3.68
N VAL A 394 -15.13 -14.69 -3.01
CA VAL A 394 -16.13 -15.60 -3.57
C VAL A 394 -17.21 -15.84 -2.53
N ASN A 395 -18.47 -15.70 -2.93
CA ASN A 395 -19.62 -16.11 -2.12
C ASN A 395 -20.02 -17.54 -2.52
N MET A 396 -20.02 -18.45 -1.53
CA MET A 396 -20.33 -19.87 -1.73
C MET A 396 -21.84 -20.12 -1.90
N ASP A 397 -22.67 -19.26 -1.31
CA ASP A 397 -24.11 -19.49 -1.14
C ASP A 397 -24.91 -19.23 -2.44
N GLU A 398 -24.31 -18.52 -3.40
CA GLU A 398 -24.97 -18.03 -4.60
C GLU A 398 -24.28 -18.46 -5.91
N THR A 399 -23.29 -19.37 -5.87
CA THR A 399 -22.29 -19.54 -6.95
C THR A 399 -22.88 -19.58 -8.36
N THR A 400 -22.57 -18.55 -9.16
CA THR A 400 -23.02 -18.39 -10.55
C THR A 400 -22.13 -19.14 -11.55
N HIS A 401 -20.81 -19.18 -11.34
CA HIS A 401 -19.87 -19.95 -12.17
C HIS A 401 -18.82 -20.73 -11.34
N PRO A 402 -18.64 -22.05 -11.57
CA PRO A 402 -17.59 -22.82 -10.91
C PRO A 402 -16.20 -22.45 -11.43
N PHE A 403 -15.18 -22.57 -10.58
CA PHE A 403 -13.79 -22.37 -10.97
C PHE A 403 -13.24 -23.58 -11.75
N SER A 404 -12.51 -23.33 -12.84
CA SER A 404 -11.78 -24.41 -13.49
C SER A 404 -10.51 -24.81 -12.74
N PRO A 405 -10.03 -26.05 -12.95
CA PRO A 405 -8.73 -26.49 -12.46
C PRO A 405 -7.58 -25.53 -12.82
N LYS A 406 -7.67 -24.83 -13.96
CA LYS A 406 -6.66 -23.84 -14.37
C LYS A 406 -6.53 -22.69 -13.36
N VAL A 407 -7.66 -22.20 -12.82
CA VAL A 407 -7.64 -21.14 -11.81
C VAL A 407 -7.17 -21.69 -10.47
N LEU A 408 -7.70 -22.84 -10.05
CA LEU A 408 -7.39 -23.46 -8.75
C LEU A 408 -5.93 -23.93 -8.64
N ASP A 409 -5.31 -24.32 -9.76
CA ASP A 409 -3.88 -24.60 -9.82
C ASP A 409 -3.01 -23.39 -9.51
N ARG A 410 -3.54 -22.18 -9.70
CA ARG A 410 -2.79 -20.93 -9.60
C ARG A 410 -3.11 -20.13 -8.34
N ALA A 411 -4.12 -20.51 -7.56
CA ALA A 411 -4.51 -19.83 -6.33
C ALA A 411 -4.43 -20.74 -5.09
N ASN A 412 -4.25 -20.15 -3.92
CA ASN A 412 -4.63 -20.77 -2.64
C ASN A 412 -6.08 -20.38 -2.32
N THR A 413 -6.93 -21.33 -1.92
CA THR A 413 -8.33 -21.06 -1.60
C THR A 413 -8.58 -21.14 -0.10
N ILE A 414 -8.70 -20.00 0.57
CA ILE A 414 -8.97 -19.92 2.01
C ILE A 414 -10.47 -19.81 2.26
N GLU A 415 -11.02 -20.69 3.10
CA GLU A 415 -12.43 -20.67 3.47
C GLU A 415 -12.63 -20.01 4.84
N TYR A 416 -13.45 -18.96 4.90
CA TYR A 416 -13.82 -18.27 6.14
C TYR A 416 -15.29 -18.53 6.47
N ASN A 417 -15.53 -19.51 7.35
CA ASN A 417 -16.87 -19.89 7.78
C ASN A 417 -17.15 -19.60 9.26
N ASP A 418 -16.11 -19.43 10.07
CA ASP A 418 -16.26 -19.24 11.52
C ASP A 418 -16.58 -17.78 11.86
N VAL A 419 -17.87 -17.49 12.04
CA VAL A 419 -18.35 -16.17 12.49
C VAL A 419 -18.68 -16.22 13.97
N GLN A 420 -17.85 -15.59 14.80
CA GLN A 420 -18.13 -15.43 16.24
C GLN A 420 -18.83 -14.10 16.51
N LEU A 421 -20.17 -14.12 16.52
CA LEU A 421 -20.99 -12.93 16.76
C LEU A 421 -20.98 -12.43 18.21
N ASN A 422 -20.57 -13.27 19.16
CA ASN A 422 -20.60 -12.99 20.60
C ASN A 422 -19.24 -12.56 21.17
N ASN A 423 -18.24 -12.31 20.31
CA ASN A 423 -16.92 -11.93 20.79
C ASN A 423 -16.80 -10.41 21.01
N PHE A 424 -17.19 -9.97 22.20
CA PHE A 424 -17.08 -8.56 22.61
C PHE A 424 -15.70 -8.19 23.16
N SER A 425 -14.79 -9.15 23.35
CA SER A 425 -13.44 -8.88 23.89
C SER A 425 -12.60 -7.96 22.99
N ILE A 426 -13.06 -7.77 21.75
CA ILE A 426 -12.52 -6.82 20.78
C ILE A 426 -12.61 -5.37 21.28
N PHE A 427 -13.61 -5.04 22.10
CA PHE A 427 -13.80 -3.70 22.66
C PHE A 427 -12.98 -3.44 23.93
N ASP A 428 -12.32 -4.46 24.48
CA ASP A 428 -11.52 -4.35 25.71
C ASP A 428 -10.09 -3.85 25.44
N GLN A 429 -9.69 -3.70 24.17
CA GLN A 429 -8.35 -3.24 23.78
C GLN A 429 -8.25 -1.71 23.86
N THR A 430 -7.24 -1.22 24.59
CA THR A 430 -7.04 0.22 24.87
C THR A 430 -6.02 0.90 23.96
N GLU A 431 -5.19 0.13 23.24
CA GLU A 431 -4.18 0.67 22.33
C GLU A 431 -4.60 0.46 20.89
N GLU A 432 -4.79 1.55 20.14
CA GLU A 432 -5.02 1.47 18.69
C GLU A 432 -3.68 1.30 17.96
N PRO A 433 -3.36 0.11 17.42
CA PRO A 433 -2.17 -0.08 16.60
C PRO A 433 -2.31 0.80 15.35
N LYS A 434 -1.27 1.60 15.09
CA LYS A 434 -1.21 2.43 13.88
C LYS A 434 -0.85 1.58 12.68
N ALA A 435 -1.32 1.97 11.50
CA ALA A 435 -0.81 1.42 10.24
C ALA A 435 0.69 1.68 10.11
N VAL A 436 1.43 0.69 9.61
CA VAL A 436 2.88 0.74 9.49
C VAL A 436 3.25 0.37 8.07
N ALA A 437 4.01 1.21 7.35
CA ALA A 437 4.53 0.80 6.05
C ALA A 437 5.52 -0.34 6.21
N VAL A 438 5.28 -1.42 5.49
CA VAL A 438 6.17 -2.58 5.43
C VAL A 438 6.79 -2.68 4.05
N ALA A 439 8.07 -3.05 4.02
CA ALA A 439 8.77 -3.30 2.78
C ALA A 439 8.29 -4.60 2.14
N ASN A 440 8.23 -4.64 0.80
CA ASN A 440 7.76 -5.81 0.09
C ASN A 440 8.63 -7.07 0.36
N GLU A 441 9.90 -6.91 0.76
CA GLU A 441 10.75 -8.05 1.11
C GLU A 441 10.19 -8.89 2.27
N GLN A 442 9.38 -8.33 3.18
CA GLN A 442 8.77 -9.09 4.27
C GLN A 442 7.49 -9.84 3.86
N LEU A 443 6.94 -9.54 2.67
CA LEU A 443 5.69 -10.12 2.16
C LEU A 443 5.92 -11.03 0.95
N ALA A 444 6.91 -10.73 0.11
CA ALA A 444 7.21 -11.49 -1.08
C ALA A 444 7.96 -12.78 -0.75
N GLY A 445 7.60 -13.86 -1.45
CA GLY A 445 8.34 -15.12 -1.41
C GLY A 445 9.70 -15.03 -2.10
N GLU A 446 10.66 -15.78 -1.58
CA GLU A 446 12.03 -15.88 -2.05
C GLU A 446 12.22 -16.95 -3.14
N PHE A 447 11.45 -18.04 -3.06
CA PHE A 447 11.61 -19.21 -3.93
C PHE A 447 10.68 -19.18 -5.14
N ILE A 448 11.19 -19.61 -6.31
CA ILE A 448 10.37 -19.84 -7.53
C ILE A 448 10.30 -21.33 -7.83
N THR A 449 11.44 -22.02 -7.78
CA THR A 449 11.53 -23.44 -8.10
C THR A 449 11.98 -24.24 -6.89
N LEU A 450 11.52 -25.48 -6.76
CA LEU A 450 11.93 -26.32 -5.63
C LEU A 450 13.44 -26.49 -5.56
N LYS A 451 14.13 -26.44 -6.71
CA LYS A 451 15.59 -26.52 -6.80
C LYS A 451 16.28 -25.39 -6.03
N ASP A 452 15.67 -24.20 -6.00
CA ASP A 452 16.21 -23.03 -5.29
C ASP A 452 16.16 -23.22 -3.77
N ALA A 453 15.12 -23.92 -3.27
CA ALA A 453 14.93 -24.20 -1.86
C ALA A 453 15.60 -25.51 -1.40
N PHE A 454 15.87 -26.43 -2.33
CA PHE A 454 16.26 -27.80 -2.00
C PHE A 454 17.54 -27.90 -1.19
N ALA A 455 18.53 -27.05 -1.48
CA ALA A 455 19.83 -27.12 -0.81
C ALA A 455 19.74 -26.79 0.69
N ASP A 456 18.88 -25.83 1.05
CA ASP A 456 18.76 -25.33 2.42
C ASP A 456 17.64 -26.03 3.22
N HIS A 457 16.70 -26.69 2.54
CA HIS A 457 15.49 -27.28 3.14
C HIS A 457 15.23 -28.75 2.72
N GLU A 458 16.29 -29.51 2.42
CA GLU A 458 16.17 -30.88 1.87
C GLU A 458 15.30 -31.81 2.73
N GLU A 459 15.53 -31.84 4.05
CA GLU A 459 14.83 -32.74 4.97
C GLU A 459 13.31 -32.49 4.94
N LEU A 460 12.89 -31.23 5.13
CA LEU A 460 11.50 -30.82 5.09
C LEU A 460 10.86 -31.12 3.74
N ILE A 461 11.54 -30.79 2.64
CA ILE A 461 11.02 -31.02 1.28
C ILE A 461 10.79 -32.51 1.04
N ARG A 462 11.72 -33.38 1.44
CA ARG A 462 11.59 -34.83 1.27
C ARG A 462 10.42 -35.39 2.07
N GLU A 463 10.27 -34.95 3.31
CA GLU A 463 9.17 -35.38 4.17
C GLU A 463 7.81 -34.96 3.63
N VAL A 464 7.64 -33.66 3.32
CA VAL A 464 6.39 -33.11 2.76
C VAL A 464 6.08 -33.76 1.40
N THR A 465 7.09 -33.98 0.56
CA THR A 465 6.90 -34.69 -0.71
C THR A 465 6.44 -36.13 -0.48
N GLY A 466 6.90 -36.81 0.57
CA GLY A 466 6.42 -38.12 0.97
C GLY A 466 4.91 -38.13 1.22
N TRP A 467 4.43 -37.21 2.07
CA TRP A 467 3.00 -37.05 2.35
C TRP A 467 2.20 -36.73 1.08
N LEU A 468 2.73 -35.86 0.21
CA LEU A 468 2.08 -35.53 -1.06
C LEU A 468 2.01 -36.72 -2.02
N VAL A 469 3.01 -37.59 -2.06
CA VAL A 469 2.99 -38.80 -2.91
C VAL A 469 1.86 -39.73 -2.47
N GLU A 470 1.68 -39.95 -1.17
CA GLU A 470 0.59 -40.78 -0.64
C GLU A 470 -0.78 -40.21 -1.02
N VAL A 471 -0.99 -38.90 -0.84
CA VAL A 471 -2.23 -38.22 -1.24
C VAL A 471 -2.44 -38.31 -2.76
N ASN A 472 -1.38 -38.14 -3.55
CA ASN A 472 -1.49 -38.16 -5.01
C ASN A 472 -1.85 -39.55 -5.56
N GLN A 473 -1.37 -40.63 -4.93
CA GLN A 473 -1.75 -42.02 -5.27
C GLN A 473 -3.24 -42.27 -5.05
N ILE A 474 -3.85 -41.65 -4.03
CA ILE A 474 -5.29 -41.73 -3.79
C ILE A 474 -6.05 -40.99 -4.91
N LEU A 475 -5.62 -39.77 -5.24
CA LEU A 475 -6.26 -38.91 -6.25
C LEU A 475 -6.11 -39.40 -7.70
N GLU A 476 -5.08 -40.20 -8.00
CA GLU A 476 -4.83 -40.74 -9.33
C GLU A 476 -6.00 -41.58 -9.87
N LYS A 477 -6.73 -42.26 -8.96
CA LYS A 477 -7.89 -43.11 -9.27
C LYS A 477 -9.01 -42.36 -10.00
N VAL A 478 -9.20 -41.08 -9.68
CA VAL A 478 -10.20 -40.19 -10.29
C VAL A 478 -9.58 -39.18 -11.25
N LYS A 479 -8.30 -39.34 -11.62
CA LYS A 479 -7.54 -38.41 -12.49
C LYS A 479 -7.50 -36.96 -11.98
N HIS A 480 -7.61 -36.76 -10.65
CA HIS A 480 -7.45 -35.46 -10.00
C HIS A 480 -6.07 -35.29 -9.35
N HIS A 481 -5.10 -36.13 -9.73
CA HIS A 481 -3.71 -36.01 -9.29
C HIS A 481 -3.11 -34.66 -9.70
N PHE A 482 -2.17 -34.15 -8.90
CA PHE A 482 -1.53 -32.86 -9.12
C PHE A 482 -0.08 -33.01 -9.59
N GLY A 483 0.40 -31.98 -10.29
CA GLY A 483 1.76 -31.92 -10.83
C GLY A 483 2.77 -31.21 -9.93
N TYR A 484 3.98 -31.03 -10.48
CA TYR A 484 5.12 -30.43 -9.77
C TYR A 484 4.84 -29.05 -9.18
N ARG A 485 4.04 -28.22 -9.85
CA ARG A 485 3.71 -26.88 -9.37
C ARG A 485 3.04 -26.88 -8.00
N VAL A 486 2.06 -27.76 -7.81
CA VAL A 486 1.30 -27.87 -6.56
C VAL A 486 2.22 -28.35 -5.45
N ARG A 487 3.06 -29.35 -5.74
CA ARG A 487 4.09 -29.81 -4.81
C ARG A 487 5.02 -28.68 -4.39
N ASP A 488 5.55 -27.93 -5.35
CA ASP A 488 6.50 -26.85 -5.08
C ASP A 488 5.87 -25.75 -4.21
N GLU A 489 4.64 -25.34 -4.53
CA GLU A 489 3.88 -24.35 -3.75
C GLU A 489 3.62 -24.82 -2.31
N ILE A 490 3.19 -26.07 -2.12
CA ILE A 490 3.00 -26.63 -0.78
C ILE A 490 4.33 -26.67 -0.02
N CYS A 491 5.43 -27.09 -0.67
CA CYS A 491 6.75 -27.08 -0.03
C CYS A 491 7.19 -25.67 0.38
N PHE A 492 7.02 -24.67 -0.47
CA PHE A 492 7.35 -23.28 -0.13
C PHE A 492 6.52 -22.77 1.05
N TYR A 493 5.22 -23.06 1.07
CA TYR A 493 4.35 -22.71 2.18
C TYR A 493 4.84 -23.32 3.50
N MET A 494 5.23 -24.60 3.48
CA MET A 494 5.80 -25.30 4.64
C MET A 494 7.14 -24.70 5.08
N ILE A 495 8.01 -24.33 4.13
CA ILE A 495 9.31 -23.69 4.41
C ILE A 495 9.12 -22.33 5.07
N TYR A 496 8.25 -21.47 4.52
CA TYR A 496 7.99 -20.15 5.12
C TYR A 496 7.40 -20.27 6.53
N ASN A 497 6.58 -21.28 6.78
CA ASN A 497 6.11 -21.58 8.13
C ASN A 497 7.26 -21.99 9.08
N GLU A 498 8.18 -22.84 8.62
CA GLU A 498 9.34 -23.29 9.42
C GLU A 498 10.28 -22.11 9.74
N GLN A 499 10.59 -21.28 8.73
CA GLN A 499 11.42 -20.08 8.90
C GLN A 499 10.81 -19.09 9.88
N GLY A 500 9.48 -18.88 9.82
CA GLY A 500 8.75 -17.99 10.72
C GLY A 500 8.35 -18.62 12.06
N GLN A 501 8.49 -19.95 12.22
CA GLN A 501 8.02 -20.72 13.38
C GLN A 501 6.56 -20.46 13.76
N LEU A 502 5.69 -20.30 12.76
CA LEU A 502 4.35 -19.73 12.95
C LEU A 502 3.34 -20.72 13.55
N MET A 503 3.34 -21.95 13.05
CA MET A 503 2.40 -23.01 13.41
C MET A 503 3.05 -24.41 13.35
N PRO A 504 2.53 -25.40 14.10
CA PRO A 504 2.90 -26.81 13.98
C PRO A 504 2.79 -27.34 12.55
N LYS A 505 3.79 -28.14 12.15
CA LYS A 505 3.91 -28.68 10.78
C LYS A 505 2.66 -29.42 10.30
N GLU A 506 2.04 -30.24 11.14
CA GLU A 506 0.86 -31.02 10.73
C GLU A 506 -0.36 -30.13 10.49
N GLN A 507 -0.55 -29.08 11.30
CA GLN A 507 -1.61 -28.08 11.11
C GLN A 507 -1.41 -27.31 9.79
N VAL A 508 -0.17 -26.96 9.46
CA VAL A 508 0.18 -26.22 8.24
C VAL A 508 -0.05 -27.07 6.99
N PHE A 509 0.27 -28.37 7.07
CA PHE A 509 -0.03 -29.30 5.99
C PHE A 509 -1.53 -29.58 5.85
N ASP A 510 -2.27 -29.67 6.97
CA ASP A 510 -3.73 -29.77 6.96
C ASP A 510 -4.36 -28.59 6.23
N LEU A 511 -3.89 -27.37 6.51
CA LEU A 511 -4.27 -26.20 5.72
C LEU A 511 -4.00 -26.48 4.23
N GLN A 512 -2.78 -26.82 3.83
CA GLN A 512 -2.47 -27.08 2.41
C GLN A 512 -3.34 -28.16 1.75
N LEU A 513 -3.67 -29.24 2.46
CA LEU A 513 -4.65 -30.22 1.99
C LEU A 513 -6.00 -29.54 1.71
N HIS A 514 -6.51 -28.78 2.68
CA HIS A 514 -7.79 -28.09 2.61
C HIS A 514 -7.87 -27.02 1.51
N GLN A 515 -6.85 -26.16 1.37
CA GLN A 515 -6.88 -24.99 0.48
C GLN A 515 -6.31 -25.22 -0.93
N LYS A 516 -5.53 -26.30 -1.12
CA LYS A 516 -4.88 -26.57 -2.41
C LYS A 516 -5.31 -27.87 -3.06
N ILE A 517 -5.63 -28.90 -2.28
CA ILE A 517 -5.91 -30.24 -2.79
C ILE A 517 -7.41 -30.48 -2.87
N LEU A 518 -8.13 -30.35 -1.75
CA LEU A 518 -9.58 -30.59 -1.68
C LEU A 518 -10.44 -29.76 -2.65
N PRO A 519 -10.11 -28.48 -2.98
CA PRO A 519 -10.94 -27.67 -3.88
C PRO A 519 -11.05 -28.21 -5.31
N ARG A 520 -10.17 -29.15 -5.68
CA ARG A 520 -10.13 -29.82 -6.97
C ARG A 520 -11.13 -30.97 -7.07
N ILE A 521 -11.62 -31.46 -5.94
CA ILE A 521 -12.43 -32.67 -5.90
C ILE A 521 -13.90 -32.28 -6.02
N SER A 522 -14.53 -32.72 -7.11
CA SER A 522 -15.97 -32.57 -7.34
C SER A 522 -16.46 -33.70 -8.24
N GLY A 523 -17.65 -34.22 -7.97
CA GLY A 523 -18.19 -35.32 -8.77
C GLY A 523 -19.48 -35.91 -8.19
N ASN A 524 -20.11 -36.77 -8.97
CA ASN A 524 -21.30 -37.55 -8.61
C ASN A 524 -21.08 -39.07 -8.78
N ASP A 525 -19.86 -39.49 -9.07
CA ASP A 525 -19.51 -40.88 -9.33
C ASP A 525 -19.02 -41.61 -8.07
N ALA A 526 -19.15 -42.93 -8.08
CA ALA A 526 -18.74 -43.79 -6.97
C ALA A 526 -17.22 -43.79 -6.73
N ASP A 527 -16.41 -43.51 -7.77
CA ASP A 527 -14.96 -43.43 -7.62
C ASP A 527 -14.57 -42.18 -6.84
N THR A 528 -15.24 -41.04 -7.06
CA THR A 528 -15.10 -39.82 -6.27
C THR A 528 -15.46 -40.06 -4.80
N GLU A 529 -16.58 -40.73 -4.50
CA GLU A 529 -16.96 -41.06 -3.13
C GLU A 529 -15.91 -41.96 -2.44
N LYS A 530 -15.39 -42.95 -3.17
CA LYS A 530 -14.32 -43.83 -2.67
C LYS A 530 -13.04 -43.06 -2.36
N VAL A 531 -12.64 -42.14 -3.24
CA VAL A 531 -11.47 -41.28 -3.04
C VAL A 531 -11.64 -40.39 -1.81
N LEU A 532 -12.82 -39.81 -1.59
CA LEU A 532 -13.08 -39.01 -0.39
C LEU A 532 -12.95 -39.85 0.89
N LYS A 533 -13.45 -41.08 0.91
CA LYS A 533 -13.31 -42.00 2.05
C LYS A 533 -11.87 -42.44 2.30
N GLU A 534 -11.10 -42.67 1.24
CA GLU A 534 -9.66 -42.98 1.36
C GLU A 534 -8.86 -41.79 1.89
N LEU A 535 -9.14 -40.57 1.42
CA LEU A 535 -8.54 -39.34 1.97
C LEU A 535 -8.93 -39.13 3.43
N TYR A 536 -10.19 -39.38 3.80
CA TYR A 536 -10.63 -39.32 5.19
C TYR A 536 -9.85 -40.30 6.06
N SER A 537 -9.61 -41.50 5.55
CA SER A 537 -8.82 -42.53 6.24
C SER A 537 -7.35 -42.15 6.36
N TYR A 538 -6.79 -41.48 5.36
CA TYR A 538 -5.44 -40.91 5.42
C TYR A 538 -5.33 -39.83 6.52
N CYS A 539 -6.35 -38.97 6.67
CA CYS A 539 -6.33 -37.89 7.66
C CYS A 539 -6.56 -38.36 9.10
N THR A 540 -7.37 -39.40 9.30
CA THR A 540 -7.78 -39.88 10.65
C THR A 540 -7.10 -41.17 11.09
N GLY A 541 -6.51 -41.93 10.17
CA GLY A 541 -6.05 -43.30 10.41
C GLY A 541 -7.17 -44.34 10.51
N HIS A 542 -8.44 -43.93 10.35
CA HIS A 542 -9.61 -44.79 10.53
C HIS A 542 -10.49 -44.80 9.27
N ALA A 543 -11.10 -45.94 8.97
CA ALA A 543 -12.05 -46.03 7.86
C ALA A 543 -13.29 -45.15 8.13
N TRP A 544 -13.87 -44.59 7.06
CA TRP A 544 -15.12 -43.84 7.17
C TRP A 544 -16.28 -44.74 7.62
N GLU A 545 -16.95 -44.37 8.71
CA GLU A 545 -18.21 -44.97 9.16
C GLU A 545 -19.27 -43.87 9.32
N ALA A 546 -20.52 -44.16 8.92
CA ALA A 546 -21.58 -43.15 8.84
C ALA A 546 -22.00 -42.55 10.19
N ASP A 547 -21.73 -43.26 11.30
CA ASP A 547 -22.16 -42.91 12.66
C ASP A 547 -21.03 -42.33 13.52
N ILE A 548 -19.82 -42.11 12.97
CA ILE A 548 -18.73 -41.50 13.73
C ILE A 548 -18.99 -40.00 13.86
N ASP A 549 -19.10 -39.57 15.11
CA ASP A 549 -19.07 -38.16 15.48
C ASP A 549 -17.71 -37.57 15.06
N THR A 550 -17.71 -36.38 14.44
CA THR A 550 -16.51 -35.72 13.87
C THR A 550 -15.45 -35.33 14.90
N SER A 551 -15.57 -35.82 16.14
CA SER A 551 -14.69 -35.66 17.30
C SER A 551 -13.59 -36.73 17.39
N THR A 552 -13.40 -37.55 16.35
CA THR A 552 -12.28 -38.51 16.27
C THR A 552 -10.94 -37.79 16.25
N GLU A 553 -9.96 -38.26 17.04
CA GLU A 553 -8.58 -37.76 16.98
C GLU A 553 -8.06 -37.89 15.55
N SER A 554 -7.79 -36.75 14.92
CA SER A 554 -7.40 -36.65 13.51
C SER A 554 -6.06 -35.94 13.40
N ARG A 555 -5.18 -36.48 12.56
CA ARG A 555 -3.90 -35.85 12.24
C ARG A 555 -4.09 -34.54 11.49
N PHE A 556 -5.13 -34.46 10.66
CA PHE A 556 -5.50 -33.30 9.85
C PHE A 556 -6.98 -32.91 10.07
N PRO A 557 -7.31 -32.23 11.18
CA PRO A 557 -8.69 -31.97 11.60
C PRO A 557 -9.55 -31.18 10.60
N GLN A 558 -9.02 -30.12 9.98
CA GLN A 558 -9.79 -29.26 9.08
C GLN A 558 -10.17 -29.98 7.80
N SER A 559 -9.19 -30.66 7.19
CA SER A 559 -9.43 -31.50 6.02
C SER A 559 -10.40 -32.63 6.33
N THR A 560 -10.29 -33.26 7.50
CA THR A 560 -11.22 -34.30 7.96
C THR A 560 -12.65 -33.78 8.07
N ALA A 561 -12.87 -32.61 8.69
CA ALA A 561 -14.19 -32.01 8.81
C ALA A 561 -14.81 -31.72 7.42
N LYS A 562 -14.02 -31.15 6.49
CA LYS A 562 -14.48 -30.88 5.12
C LYS A 562 -14.80 -32.16 4.35
N LEU A 563 -13.90 -33.15 4.39
CA LEU A 563 -14.12 -34.46 3.77
C LEU A 563 -15.39 -35.14 4.29
N ALA A 564 -15.63 -35.08 5.60
CA ALA A 564 -16.84 -35.64 6.20
C ALA A 564 -18.12 -34.97 5.66
N SER A 565 -18.11 -33.63 5.54
CA SER A 565 -19.22 -32.88 4.92
C SER A 565 -19.42 -33.29 3.46
N MET A 566 -18.34 -33.37 2.69
CA MET A 566 -18.38 -33.78 1.27
C MET A 566 -18.91 -35.21 1.07
N ILE A 567 -18.50 -36.17 1.91
CA ILE A 567 -18.99 -37.55 1.86
C ILE A 567 -20.48 -37.63 2.20
N LYS A 568 -20.92 -36.93 3.27
CA LYS A 568 -22.33 -36.89 3.64
C LYS A 568 -23.19 -36.34 2.49
N LYS A 569 -22.75 -35.27 1.82
CA LYS A 569 -23.46 -34.72 0.66
C LYS A 569 -23.50 -35.66 -0.52
N ALA A 570 -22.38 -36.30 -0.86
CA ALA A 570 -22.36 -37.30 -1.93
C ALA A 570 -23.42 -38.40 -1.69
N ASN A 571 -23.56 -38.86 -0.44
CA ASN A 571 -24.53 -39.89 -0.07
C ASN A 571 -25.99 -39.39 -0.11
N HIS A 572 -26.25 -38.14 0.27
CA HIS A 572 -27.61 -37.59 0.38
C HIS A 572 -28.12 -36.99 -0.94
N GLU A 573 -27.29 -36.24 -1.65
CA GLU A 573 -27.66 -35.44 -2.82
C GLU A 573 -27.16 -36.06 -4.14
N GLY A 574 -26.29 -37.08 -4.06
CA GLY A 574 -25.70 -37.73 -5.23
C GLY A 574 -24.65 -36.89 -5.96
N PHE A 575 -24.29 -35.71 -5.45
CA PHE A 575 -23.22 -34.86 -5.96
C PHE A 575 -22.48 -34.20 -4.80
N THR A 576 -21.18 -33.98 -4.97
CA THR A 576 -20.36 -33.29 -3.97
C THR A 576 -19.34 -32.38 -4.64
N SER A 577 -19.05 -31.27 -3.97
CA SER A 577 -18.06 -30.29 -4.39
C SER A 577 -17.56 -29.57 -3.15
N PHE A 578 -16.27 -29.25 -3.13
CA PHE A 578 -15.68 -28.42 -2.07
C PHE A 578 -16.42 -27.08 -1.88
N TRP A 579 -16.96 -26.54 -2.97
CA TRP A 579 -17.60 -25.22 -3.02
C TRP A 579 -19.05 -25.21 -2.54
N LEU A 580 -19.64 -26.38 -2.33
CA LEU A 580 -20.99 -26.47 -1.77
C LEU A 580 -20.85 -26.51 -0.24
N GLY A 581 -21.26 -25.41 0.41
CA GLY A 581 -21.24 -25.19 1.87
C GLY A 581 -22.15 -26.13 2.63
#